data_AF-A0A920W6F2-F1
#
_entry.id   AF-A0A920W6F2-F1
#
_cell.length_a   1.000
_cell.length_b   1.000
_cell.length_c   1.000
_cell.angle_alpha   90.00
_cell.angle_beta   90.00
_cell.angle_gamma   90.00
#
_symmetry.space_group_name_H-M   'P 1'
#
loop_
_entity.id
_entity.type
_entity.pdbx_description
1 polymer ?
#
loop_
_entity_poly.entity_id
_entity_poly.type
_entity_poly.pdbx_seq_one_letter_code
_entity_poly.pdbx_strand_id
1 'polypeptide(L)'
;MGLRSLLGSPPPPAPANVPPLDENDAAAPTSLRERMEAHRNNPVCAACHRRMDPLGFALEHFDAIGRWRDTDGGASIDSNIQLSGETISDPQAFREALLREGDGEFMKTVTEKMLQYALGRIVMHYDAPLIRKISRELEEEDYRWSALIHRVVASDPFQRQRMPTPGDEVVVADVSQ
;
A
#
# COMPACT_ATOMS: atom_id res chain seq x y z
N MET A 1 -1.45 -1.24 7.23
CA MET A 1 -1.17 -1.19 5.77
C MET A 1 0.13 -0.41 5.59
N GLY A 2 1.18 -0.96 4.97
CA GLY A 2 2.55 -0.38 5.02
C GLY A 2 3.06 0.20 3.69
N LEU A 3 4.25 0.86 3.72
CA LEU A 3 4.91 1.48 2.54
C LEU A 3 5.00 0.54 1.33
N ARG A 4 5.26 -0.75 1.53
CA ARG A 4 5.27 -1.76 0.45
C ARG A 4 3.96 -1.81 -0.33
N SER A 5 2.84 -1.70 0.38
CA SER A 5 1.52 -1.88 -0.22
C SER A 5 1.03 -0.64 -0.96
N LEU A 6 1.45 0.54 -0.51
CA LEU A 6 1.02 1.81 -1.11
C LEU A 6 2.03 2.34 -2.14
N LEU A 7 3.33 2.24 -1.88
CA LEU A 7 4.38 2.88 -2.68
C LEU A 7 5.37 1.90 -3.31
N GLY A 8 5.17 0.59 -3.17
CA GLY A 8 6.08 -0.42 -3.74
C GLY A 8 7.49 -0.43 -3.10
N SER A 9 7.73 0.43 -2.12
CA SER A 9 8.98 0.57 -1.39
C SER A 9 8.88 -0.18 -0.06
N PRO A 10 9.42 -1.41 0.06
CA PRO A 10 9.38 -2.13 1.34
C PRO A 10 10.11 -1.32 2.41
N PRO A 11 9.55 -1.22 3.63
CA PRO A 11 10.27 -0.59 4.73
C PRO A 11 11.55 -1.40 5.04
N PRO A 12 12.56 -0.77 5.67
CA PRO A 12 13.72 -1.50 6.14
C PRO A 12 13.29 -2.64 7.08
N PRO A 13 14.03 -3.76 7.12
CA PRO A 13 13.71 -4.86 8.03
C PRO A 13 13.68 -4.36 9.47
N ALA A 14 12.71 -4.84 10.24
CA ALA A 14 12.62 -4.51 11.66
C ALA A 14 13.91 -4.96 12.37
N PRO A 15 14.40 -4.19 13.36
CA PRO A 15 15.49 -4.63 14.23
C PRO A 15 15.18 -5.99 14.87
N ALA A 16 16.21 -6.79 15.16
CA ALA A 16 16.02 -8.01 15.95
C ALA A 16 15.54 -7.65 17.38
N ASN A 17 14.65 -8.45 17.96
CA ASN A 17 14.08 -8.26 19.30
C ASN A 17 13.30 -6.96 19.52
N VAL A 18 12.50 -6.51 18.55
CA VAL A 18 11.52 -5.43 18.80
C VAL A 18 10.39 -5.98 19.68
N PRO A 19 10.12 -5.36 20.85
CA PRO A 19 8.99 -5.76 21.69
C PRO A 19 7.67 -5.48 20.97
N PRO A 20 6.61 -6.27 21.21
CA PRO A 20 5.28 -5.97 20.69
C PRO A 20 4.81 -4.61 21.22
N LEU A 21 3.85 -4.00 20.51
CA LEU A 21 3.11 -2.86 21.06
C LEU A 21 2.33 -3.33 22.29
N ASP A 22 2.27 -2.48 23.31
CA ASP A 22 1.48 -2.74 24.50
C ASP A 22 0.00 -2.95 24.14
N GLU A 23 -0.64 -3.88 24.84
CA GLU A 23 -2.07 -4.13 24.67
C GLU A 23 -2.86 -2.87 25.04
N ASN A 24 -3.98 -2.64 24.34
CA ASN A 24 -4.82 -1.51 24.64
C ASN A 24 -5.52 -1.74 25.99
N ASP A 25 -5.43 -0.76 26.89
CA ASP A 25 -6.10 -0.85 28.18
C ASP A 25 -7.62 -0.70 27.99
N ALA A 26 -8.38 -1.73 28.37
CA ALA A 26 -9.83 -1.70 28.28
C ALA A 26 -10.48 -0.66 29.22
N ALA A 27 -9.81 -0.27 30.30
CA ALA A 27 -10.29 0.74 31.25
C ALA A 27 -9.98 2.18 30.79
N ALA A 28 -8.96 2.36 29.96
CA ALA A 28 -8.55 3.64 29.40
C ALA A 28 -8.10 3.46 27.94
N PRO A 29 -9.04 3.17 27.02
CA PRO A 29 -8.70 2.83 25.66
C PRO A 29 -8.05 4.02 24.95
N THR A 30 -7.01 3.71 24.20
CA THR A 30 -6.28 4.66 23.35
C THR A 30 -6.40 4.22 21.89
N SER A 31 -6.35 5.19 20.99
CA SER A 31 -6.28 4.96 19.55
C SER A 31 -4.98 4.24 19.16
N LEU A 32 -4.91 3.70 17.95
CA LEU A 32 -3.66 3.15 17.43
C LEU A 32 -2.58 4.24 17.33
N ARG A 33 -2.97 5.45 16.91
CA ARG A 33 -2.07 6.61 16.87
C ARG A 33 -1.40 6.87 18.21
N GLU A 34 -2.18 7.04 19.28
CA GLU A 34 -1.63 7.37 20.60
C GLU A 34 -0.63 6.32 21.09
N ARG A 35 -0.94 5.04 20.87
CA ARG A 35 -0.03 3.92 21.20
C ARG A 35 1.25 3.97 20.36
N MET A 36 1.13 4.28 19.07
CA MET A 36 2.29 4.41 18.17
C MET A 36 3.15 5.64 18.49
N GLU A 37 2.54 6.75 18.90
CA GLU A 37 3.26 7.95 19.35
C GLU A 37 4.04 7.67 20.64
N ALA A 38 3.42 6.98 21.61
CA ALA A 38 4.10 6.53 22.81
C ALA A 38 5.29 5.58 22.48
N HIS A 39 5.07 4.62 21.57
CA HIS A 39 6.11 3.70 21.11
C HIS A 39 7.28 4.42 20.42
N ARG A 40 6.99 5.51 19.70
CA ARG A 40 7.98 6.32 18.98
C ARG A 40 8.75 7.31 19.83
N ASN A 41 8.47 7.40 21.13
CA ASN A 41 9.34 8.13 22.04
C ASN A 41 10.77 7.54 22.06
N ASN A 42 10.97 6.29 21.64
CA ASN A 42 12.28 5.74 21.37
C ASN A 42 12.84 6.28 20.02
N PRO A 43 13.98 6.99 20.01
CA PRO A 43 14.59 7.53 18.79
C PRO A 43 14.89 6.49 17.72
N VAL A 44 15.18 5.24 18.10
CA VAL A 44 15.45 4.13 17.18
C VAL A 44 14.20 3.78 16.38
N CYS A 45 13.04 3.72 17.04
CA CYS A 45 11.75 3.44 16.39
C CYS A 45 11.32 4.63 15.52
N ALA A 46 11.46 5.86 16.03
CA ALA A 46 11.09 7.07 15.31
C ALA A 46 11.86 7.26 13.98
N ALA A 47 13.08 6.73 13.87
CA ALA A 47 13.88 6.83 12.65
C ALA A 47 13.17 6.22 11.43
N CYS A 48 12.56 5.05 11.58
CA CYS A 48 11.85 4.38 10.49
C CYS A 48 10.38 4.81 10.42
N HIS A 49 9.71 4.93 11.56
CA HIS A 49 8.26 5.17 11.61
C HIS A 49 7.83 6.56 11.14
N ARG A 50 8.71 7.57 11.19
CA ARG A 50 8.43 8.92 10.67
C ARG A 50 7.92 8.94 9.22
N ARG A 51 8.38 8.01 8.39
CA ARG A 51 7.94 7.91 6.98
C ARG A 51 6.74 6.98 6.80
N MET A 52 6.58 5.97 7.65
CA MET A 52 5.56 4.92 7.50
C MET A 52 4.22 5.31 8.08
N ASP A 53 4.23 5.79 9.32
CA ASP A 53 3.02 5.95 10.13
C ASP A 53 2.02 6.96 9.57
N PRO A 54 2.43 8.11 9.00
CA PRO A 54 1.47 9.06 8.42
C PRO A 54 0.54 8.36 7.41
N LEU A 55 1.08 7.51 6.53
CA LEU A 55 0.26 6.79 5.55
C LEU A 55 -0.74 5.84 6.20
N GLY A 56 -0.36 5.24 7.34
CA GLY A 56 -1.25 4.37 8.11
C GLY A 56 -2.34 5.14 8.82
N PHE A 57 -2.00 6.27 9.46
CA PHE A 57 -2.95 7.09 10.20
C PHE A 57 -3.99 7.76 9.29
N ALA A 58 -3.61 8.19 8.09
CA ALA A 58 -4.55 8.72 7.10
C ALA A 58 -5.65 7.70 6.70
N LEU A 59 -5.40 6.41 6.93
CA LEU A 59 -6.35 5.33 6.66
C LEU A 59 -6.94 4.71 7.93
N GLU A 60 -6.72 5.30 9.10
CA GLU A 60 -7.10 4.69 10.38
C GLU A 60 -8.62 4.51 10.52
N HIS A 61 -9.42 5.35 9.86
CA HIS A 61 -10.88 5.19 9.79
C HIS A 61 -11.34 3.94 9.02
N PHE A 62 -10.47 3.25 8.29
CA PHE A 62 -10.82 2.01 7.60
C PHE A 62 -10.38 0.80 8.41
N ASP A 63 -11.31 -0.11 8.69
CA ASP A 63 -10.97 -1.42 9.27
C ASP A 63 -10.31 -2.34 8.22
N ALA A 64 -9.96 -3.56 8.63
CA ALA A 64 -9.27 -4.53 7.78
C ALA A 64 -10.05 -4.95 6.52
N ILE A 65 -11.37 -4.72 6.49
CA ILE A 65 -12.23 -4.99 5.33
C ILE A 65 -12.67 -3.71 4.61
N GLY A 66 -12.18 -2.55 5.03
CA GLY A 66 -12.46 -1.24 4.42
C GLY A 66 -13.75 -0.58 4.92
N ARG A 67 -14.32 -1.01 6.04
CA ARG A 67 -15.47 -0.32 6.65
C ARG A 67 -14.99 0.94 7.36
N TRP A 68 -15.75 2.03 7.19
CA TRP A 68 -15.53 3.26 7.96
C TRP A 68 -15.86 3.07 9.44
N ARG A 69 -15.05 3.67 10.32
CA ARG A 69 -15.20 3.67 11.76
C ARG A 69 -14.69 5.00 12.34
N ASP A 70 -15.41 5.52 13.32
CA ASP A 70 -15.03 6.77 14.00
C ASP A 70 -14.22 6.52 15.27
N THR A 71 -14.19 5.28 15.75
CA THR A 71 -13.51 4.90 17.00
C THR A 71 -12.66 3.63 16.86
N ASP A 72 -11.57 3.56 17.61
CA ASP A 72 -10.72 2.39 17.79
C ASP A 72 -10.64 1.99 19.26
N GLY A 73 -11.03 0.77 19.62
CA GLY A 73 -11.02 0.32 21.01
C GLY A 73 -11.87 1.14 21.99
N GLY A 74 -12.72 2.05 21.50
CA GLY A 74 -13.48 2.99 22.33
C GLY A 74 -12.93 4.43 22.37
N ALA A 75 -11.73 4.65 21.80
CA ALA A 75 -11.16 5.99 21.60
C ALA A 75 -11.56 6.57 20.24
N SER A 76 -11.68 7.90 20.14
CA SER A 76 -11.91 8.59 18.86
C SER A 76 -10.69 8.45 17.96
N ILE A 77 -10.90 8.24 16.66
CA ILE A 77 -9.82 8.20 15.67
C ILE A 77 -9.49 9.63 15.23
N ASP A 78 -8.19 9.94 15.20
CA ASP A 78 -7.64 11.12 14.54
C ASP A 78 -6.82 10.69 13.33
N SER A 79 -7.35 10.90 12.12
CA SER A 79 -6.69 10.56 10.86
C SER A 79 -5.92 11.72 10.23
N ASN A 80 -5.81 12.87 10.91
CA ASN A 80 -5.08 14.02 10.38
C ASN A 80 -3.58 13.73 10.32
N ILE A 81 -2.95 14.00 9.18
CA ILE A 81 -1.50 13.79 9.01
C ILE A 81 -0.82 15.00 8.37
N GLN A 82 0.49 15.08 8.55
CA GLN A 82 1.35 15.94 7.74
C GLN A 82 2.07 15.10 6.70
N LEU A 83 1.93 15.45 5.43
CA LEU A 83 2.63 14.80 4.32
C LEU A 83 3.18 15.89 3.40
N SER A 84 4.47 15.86 3.11
CA SER A 84 5.12 16.82 2.20
C SER A 84 4.86 18.30 2.52
N GLY A 85 4.66 18.63 3.79
CA GLY A 85 4.39 20.00 4.24
C GLY A 85 2.92 20.42 4.16
N GLU A 86 2.03 19.55 3.70
CA GLU A 86 0.57 19.75 3.68
C GLU A 86 -0.11 18.98 4.81
N THR A 87 -1.15 19.56 5.38
CA THR A 87 -2.04 18.86 6.32
C THR A 87 -3.12 18.15 5.52
N ILE A 88 -3.24 16.84 5.72
CA ILE A 88 -4.24 15.99 5.08
C ILE A 88 -5.21 15.55 6.17
N SER A 89 -6.50 15.80 5.96
CA SER A 89 -7.56 15.59 6.94
C SER A 89 -8.67 14.66 6.48
N ASP A 90 -8.60 14.19 5.22
CA ASP A 90 -9.61 13.32 4.65
C ASP A 90 -9.00 12.35 3.61
N PRO A 91 -9.69 11.23 3.30
CA PRO A 91 -9.18 10.23 2.36
C PRO A 91 -9.01 10.73 0.91
N GLN A 92 -9.79 11.73 0.48
CA GLN A 92 -9.67 12.28 -0.87
C GLN A 92 -8.39 13.11 -0.99
N ALA A 93 -8.15 14.03 -0.04
CA ALA A 93 -6.90 14.77 0.06
C ALA A 93 -5.70 13.84 0.16
N PHE A 94 -5.83 12.72 0.88
CA PHE A 94 -4.78 11.70 0.97
C PHE A 94 -4.49 11.04 -0.39
N ARG A 95 -5.52 10.62 -1.12
CA ARG A 95 -5.37 10.10 -2.49
C ARG A 95 -4.68 11.12 -3.39
N GLU A 96 -5.12 12.38 -3.37
CA GLU A 96 -4.56 13.44 -4.21
C GLU A 96 -3.10 13.73 -3.88
N ALA A 97 -2.71 13.67 -2.61
CA ALA A 97 -1.31 13.80 -2.20
C ALA A 97 -0.46 12.64 -2.72
N LEU A 98 -0.94 11.39 -2.62
CA LEU A 98 -0.25 10.21 -3.14
C LEU A 98 -0.08 10.24 -4.67
N LEU A 99 -1.03 10.83 -5.39
CA LEU A 99 -0.93 11.00 -6.85
C LEU A 99 0.10 12.07 -7.24
N ARG A 100 0.31 13.10 -6.40
CA ARG A 100 1.28 14.17 -6.61
C ARG A 100 2.70 13.81 -6.17
N GLU A 101 2.85 12.89 -5.22
CA GLU A 101 4.13 12.58 -4.60
C GLU A 101 4.98 11.58 -5.42
N GLY A 102 6.29 11.84 -5.49
CA GLY A 102 7.26 10.97 -6.14
C GLY A 102 7.15 10.89 -7.66
N ASP A 103 7.83 9.90 -8.26
CA ASP A 103 7.78 9.61 -9.70
C ASP A 103 6.60 8.67 -10.03
N GLY A 104 5.40 8.96 -9.53
CA GLY A 104 4.19 8.14 -9.75
C GLY A 104 4.27 6.73 -9.14
N GLU A 105 5.02 6.55 -8.05
CA GLU A 105 5.22 5.25 -7.37
C GLU A 105 3.91 4.62 -6.93
N PHE A 106 2.96 5.42 -6.44
CA PHE A 106 1.64 4.95 -6.04
C PHE A 106 0.92 4.29 -7.21
N MET A 107 0.81 4.98 -8.36
CA MET A 107 0.12 4.43 -9.52
C MET A 107 0.84 3.25 -10.17
N LYS A 108 2.18 3.26 -10.17
CA LYS A 108 2.98 2.10 -10.59
C LYS A 108 2.67 0.88 -9.71
N THR A 109 2.61 1.06 -8.40
CA THR A 109 2.31 0.00 -7.42
C THR A 109 0.88 -0.52 -7.55
N VAL A 110 -0.11 0.37 -7.67
CA VAL A 110 -1.51 0.00 -7.89
C VAL A 110 -1.66 -0.78 -9.20
N THR A 111 -1.03 -0.31 -10.28
CA THR A 111 -1.04 -0.98 -11.58
C THR A 111 -0.38 -2.35 -11.52
N GLU A 112 0.77 -2.46 -10.85
CA GLU A 112 1.49 -3.72 -10.65
C GLU A 112 0.63 -4.76 -9.93
N LYS A 113 0.02 -4.37 -8.80
CA LYS A 113 -0.85 -5.24 -8.01
C LYS A 113 -2.10 -5.66 -8.78
N MET A 114 -2.68 -4.73 -9.53
CA MET A 114 -3.85 -5.02 -10.37
C MET A 114 -3.51 -6.00 -11.48
N LEU A 115 -2.35 -5.82 -12.13
CA LEU A 115 -1.87 -6.73 -13.15
C LEU A 115 -1.56 -8.11 -12.57
N GLN A 116 -0.91 -8.19 -11.41
CA GLN A 116 -0.66 -9.47 -10.72
C GLN A 116 -1.97 -10.20 -10.39
N TYR A 117 -2.97 -9.48 -9.87
CA TYR A 117 -4.28 -10.05 -9.58
C TYR A 117 -4.97 -10.56 -10.84
N ALA A 118 -5.01 -9.74 -11.91
CA ALA A 118 -5.69 -10.07 -13.15
C ALA A 118 -5.04 -11.24 -13.91
N LEU A 119 -3.71 -11.37 -13.85
CA LEU A 119 -2.98 -12.42 -14.53
C LEU A 119 -2.85 -13.72 -13.71
N GLY A 120 -3.17 -13.69 -12.42
CA GLY A 120 -2.99 -14.84 -11.52
C GLY A 120 -1.52 -15.28 -11.35
N ARG A 121 -0.56 -14.39 -11.66
CA ARG A 121 0.88 -14.65 -11.55
C ARG A 121 1.62 -13.43 -11.00
N ILE A 122 2.82 -13.67 -10.48
CA ILE A 122 3.75 -12.59 -10.16
C ILE A 122 4.17 -11.88 -11.44
N VAL A 123 4.13 -10.54 -11.40
CA VAL A 123 4.70 -9.69 -12.45
C VAL A 123 6.22 -9.72 -12.40
N MET A 124 6.86 -9.73 -13.56
CA MET A 124 8.31 -9.86 -13.70
C MET A 124 8.91 -8.58 -14.26
N HIS A 125 10.25 -8.50 -14.29
CA HIS A 125 10.96 -7.33 -14.82
C HIS A 125 10.52 -6.93 -16.25
N TYR A 126 10.12 -7.90 -17.08
CA TYR A 126 9.64 -7.66 -18.45
C TYR A 126 8.23 -7.04 -18.50
N ASP A 127 7.45 -7.06 -17.42
CA ASP A 127 6.15 -6.38 -17.33
C ASP A 127 6.30 -4.88 -17.00
N ALA A 128 7.49 -4.45 -16.54
CA ALA A 128 7.74 -3.07 -16.12
C ALA A 128 7.45 -2.00 -17.21
N PRO A 129 7.74 -2.23 -18.52
CA PRO A 129 7.33 -1.30 -19.57
C PRO A 129 5.81 -1.12 -19.67
N LEU A 130 5.04 -2.20 -19.50
CA LEU A 130 3.57 -2.14 -19.53
C LEU A 130 3.04 -1.37 -18.31
N ILE A 131 3.57 -1.65 -17.11
CA ILE A 131 3.19 -0.95 -15.88
C ILE A 131 3.42 0.57 -16.03
N ARG A 132 4.60 0.98 -16.54
CA ARG A 132 4.90 2.40 -16.81
C ARG A 132 4.01 3.01 -17.88
N LYS A 133 3.66 2.25 -18.91
CA LYS A 133 2.75 2.70 -19.96
C LYS A 133 1.36 2.97 -19.38
N ILE A 134 0.76 1.99 -18.71
CA ILE A 134 -0.57 2.12 -18.11
C ILE A 134 -0.60 3.26 -17.09
N SER A 135 0.40 3.35 -16.21
CA SER A 135 0.46 4.38 -15.16
C SER A 135 0.45 5.80 -15.74
N ARG A 136 1.17 6.04 -16.85
CA ARG A 136 1.17 7.34 -17.55
C ARG A 136 -0.15 7.61 -18.25
N GLU A 137 -0.70 6.63 -18.94
CA GLU A 137 -1.97 6.82 -19.67
C GLU A 137 -3.18 6.96 -18.73
N LEU A 138 -3.04 6.63 -17.45
CA LEU A 138 -4.06 6.88 -16.43
C LEU A 138 -4.13 8.34 -15.99
N GLU A 139 -3.04 9.09 -16.09
CA GLU A 139 -3.01 10.52 -15.80
C GLU A 139 -3.95 11.29 -16.75
N GLU A 140 -3.93 10.93 -18.03
CA GLU A 140 -4.83 11.48 -19.07
C GLU A 140 -6.32 11.15 -18.82
N GLU A 141 -6.60 10.13 -18.00
CA GLU A 141 -7.94 9.65 -17.68
C GLU A 141 -8.37 9.99 -16.24
N ASP A 142 -7.68 10.93 -15.59
CA ASP A 142 -7.94 11.35 -14.19
C ASP A 142 -7.87 10.19 -13.19
N TYR A 143 -6.98 9.23 -13.45
CA TYR A 143 -6.73 8.04 -12.63
C TYR A 143 -8.00 7.23 -12.31
N ARG A 144 -8.97 7.21 -13.23
CA ARG A 144 -10.22 6.48 -13.06
C ARG A 144 -9.99 4.98 -12.90
N TRP A 145 -10.64 4.38 -11.90
CA TRP A 145 -10.57 2.94 -11.64
C TRP A 145 -11.00 2.09 -12.83
N SER A 146 -12.07 2.52 -13.53
CA SER A 146 -12.54 1.86 -14.75
C SER A 146 -11.50 1.88 -15.88
N ALA A 147 -10.75 2.97 -16.02
CA ALA A 147 -9.69 3.08 -17.00
C ALA A 147 -8.53 2.12 -16.68
N LEU A 148 -8.16 1.97 -15.40
CA LEU A 148 -7.15 0.99 -14.99
C LEU A 148 -7.57 -0.43 -15.35
N ILE A 149 -8.80 -0.81 -14.98
CA ILE A 149 -9.34 -2.14 -15.33
C ILE A 149 -9.29 -2.33 -16.84
N HIS A 150 -9.81 -1.37 -17.62
CA HIS A 150 -9.86 -1.46 -19.07
C HIS A 150 -8.46 -1.63 -19.69
N ARG A 151 -7.47 -0.84 -19.24
CA ARG A 151 -6.08 -0.93 -19.74
C ARG A 151 -5.43 -2.27 -19.39
N VAL A 152 -5.70 -2.82 -18.20
CA VAL A 152 -5.20 -4.14 -17.80
C VAL A 152 -5.83 -5.23 -18.67
N VAL A 153 -7.16 -5.25 -18.81
CA VAL A 153 -7.83 -6.30 -19.62
C VAL A 153 -7.52 -6.16 -21.10
N ALA A 154 -7.25 -4.95 -21.62
CA ALA A 154 -6.84 -4.75 -23.01
C ALA A 154 -5.35 -5.05 -23.27
N SER A 155 -4.57 -5.39 -22.25
CA SER A 155 -3.13 -5.61 -22.39
C SER A 155 -2.79 -6.98 -22.99
N ASP A 156 -1.68 -7.07 -23.72
CA ASP A 156 -1.20 -8.32 -24.33
C ASP A 156 -1.05 -9.46 -23.31
N PRO A 157 -0.45 -9.26 -22.11
CA PRO A 157 -0.33 -10.34 -21.12
C PRO A 157 -1.68 -10.89 -20.63
N PHE A 158 -2.75 -10.09 -20.67
CA PHE A 158 -4.09 -10.54 -20.28
C PHE A 158 -4.79 -11.24 -21.44
N GLN A 159 -4.70 -10.68 -22.65
CA GLN A 159 -5.39 -11.19 -23.84
C GLN A 159 -4.73 -12.44 -24.44
N ARG A 160 -3.45 -12.68 -24.14
CA ARG A 160 -2.66 -13.74 -24.76
C ARG A 160 -1.91 -14.54 -23.71
N GLN A 161 -2.00 -15.87 -23.81
CA GLN A 161 -1.10 -16.74 -23.09
C GLN A 161 0.27 -16.74 -23.76
N ARG A 162 1.31 -16.54 -22.96
CA ARG A 162 2.67 -16.76 -23.41
C ARG A 162 2.87 -18.26 -23.57
N MET A 163 3.26 -18.69 -24.77
CA MET A 163 3.68 -20.06 -24.98
C MET A 163 4.95 -20.32 -24.16
N PRO A 164 5.02 -21.42 -23.39
CA PRO A 164 6.24 -21.80 -22.69
C PRO A 164 7.39 -21.92 -23.69
N THR A 165 8.49 -21.24 -23.41
CA THR A 165 9.73 -21.40 -24.18
C THR A 165 10.57 -22.52 -23.56
N PRO A 166 11.32 -23.31 -24.35
CA PRO A 166 12.23 -24.30 -23.79
C PRO A 166 13.23 -23.61 -22.85
N GLY A 167 13.12 -23.87 -21.53
CA GLY A 167 13.90 -23.21 -20.48
C GLY A 167 13.06 -22.56 -19.37
N ASP A 168 11.75 -22.40 -19.57
CA ASP A 168 10.84 -21.99 -18.50
C ASP A 168 10.57 -23.20 -17.58
N GLU A 169 11.35 -23.38 -16.50
CA GLU A 169 11.04 -24.37 -15.46
C GLU A 169 9.70 -24.02 -14.81
N VAL A 170 8.72 -24.90 -15.01
CA VAL A 170 7.49 -24.89 -14.23
C VAL A 170 7.86 -25.38 -12.83
N VAL A 171 8.12 -24.45 -11.92
CA VAL A 171 8.15 -24.77 -10.49
C VAL A 171 6.71 -25.04 -10.07
N VAL A 172 6.27 -26.28 -10.26
CA VAL A 172 5.11 -26.81 -9.56
C VAL A 172 5.47 -26.85 -8.08
N ALA A 173 4.84 -25.98 -7.30
CA ALA A 173 4.87 -26.10 -5.86
C ALA A 173 4.24 -27.46 -5.50
N ASP A 174 5.07 -28.39 -5.04
CA ASP A 174 4.59 -29.64 -4.46
C ASP A 174 3.89 -29.29 -3.14
N VAL A 175 2.56 -29.34 -3.16
CA VAL A 175 1.71 -29.17 -1.97
C VAL A 175 1.59 -30.53 -1.27
N SER A 176 2.73 -31.10 -0.91
CA SER A 176 2.82 -32.33 -0.12
C SER A 176 3.96 -32.19 0.90
N GLN A 177 3.67 -31.48 2.00
CA GLN A 177 4.12 -31.76 3.38
C GLN A 177 3.71 -30.64 4.34
#